data_AF-A0A091DZP8-F1
#
_entry.id   AF-A0A091DZP8-F1
#
_cell.length_a   1.000
_cell.length_b   1.000
_cell.length_c   1.000
_cell.angle_alpha   90.00
_cell.angle_beta   90.00
_cell.angle_gamma   90.00
#
_symmetry.space_group_name_H-M   'P 1'
#
loop_
_entity.id
_entity.type
_entity.pdbx_description
1 polymer ?
#
loop_
_entity_poly.entity_id
_entity_poly.type
_entity_poly.pdbx_seq_one_letter_code
_entity_poly.pdbx_strand_id
1 'polypeptide(L)'
;MSMPCLPHFEKRLTSRGNRKRSKSRSKECYELGEGCALSWKPYSGFSVGQAVACANEHVDDRESIILPVHNAEEWLDECLESVLQQDFEGSMELSVFDDASKDNSVAIIGRWKGKLEGAGIPVVIGGHDSPSPRGVGYSKNQAVAQSSGTYLCFLDSIIGCQVRRDPPDSTARYTRWINQLAPDQLLTQVFTSHGPTVIMPTWFCSRAWFSHVGLFDQGGQGVPEDLLFFYEHLRKGGRVVRVDQSLLVYRYHLHAATHSVLEETVWTHRVRFLEEQALPHWATFTIWNAGKQGRRLYRSLTAASRCKAGVVAFCDVDEKKIKRGFYCHEDTQERPKPRVPILHFRAARPPFVICVKLDLTGGEFEDNLRSLSLREGWDFLHFS
;
A
#
# COMPACT_ATOMS: atom_id res chain seq x y z
N MET A 1 10.94 -27.73 31.85
CA MET A 1 11.55 -27.29 33.14
C MET A 1 12.59 -26.21 32.87
N SER A 2 12.93 -25.41 33.89
CA SER A 2 14.18 -24.60 34.02
C SER A 2 14.60 -23.66 32.87
N MET A 3 14.24 -22.39 33.06
CA MET A 3 15.05 -21.15 32.93
C MET A 3 16.52 -21.30 33.44
N PRO A 4 17.49 -20.40 33.14
CA PRO A 4 17.44 -18.96 33.49
C PRO A 4 18.16 -17.95 32.55
N CYS A 5 18.38 -16.72 33.03
CA CYS A 5 18.59 -15.49 32.24
C CYS A 5 19.91 -14.72 32.54
N LEU A 6 20.27 -13.78 31.63
CA LEU A 6 21.09 -12.55 31.88
C LEU A 6 22.60 -12.77 32.20
N PRO A 7 23.49 -11.73 32.20
CA PRO A 7 23.24 -10.26 32.21
C PRO A 7 24.06 -9.38 31.22
N HIS A 8 23.95 -8.05 31.42
CA HIS A 8 24.57 -6.90 30.74
C HIS A 8 26.05 -6.97 30.32
N PHE A 9 26.39 -6.08 29.36
CA PHE A 9 27.64 -5.30 29.42
C PHE A 9 27.42 -3.82 29.03
N GLU A 10 27.54 -2.90 30.00
CA GLU A 10 27.86 -1.48 29.72
C GLU A 10 29.39 -1.32 29.64
N LYS A 11 29.88 -0.46 28.73
CA LYS A 11 31.15 0.28 28.91
C LYS A 11 31.03 1.69 28.33
N ARG A 12 31.44 2.70 29.11
CA ARG A 12 31.44 4.12 28.72
C ARG A 12 32.74 4.51 28.02
N LEU A 13 32.64 5.52 27.13
CA LEU A 13 33.56 6.66 26.89
C LEU A 13 35.08 6.41 27.12
N THR A 14 36.00 6.72 26.21
CA THR A 14 36.19 8.01 25.49
C THR A 14 37.14 7.90 24.29
N SER A 15 37.04 8.80 23.29
CA SER A 15 38.18 9.59 22.76
C SER A 15 37.73 10.60 21.68
N ARG A 16 38.56 11.62 21.38
CA ARG A 16 38.29 12.65 20.37
C ARG A 16 38.79 12.19 18.98
N GLY A 17 37.92 12.19 17.97
CA GLY A 17 38.27 11.84 16.59
C GLY A 17 37.64 12.78 15.55
N ASN A 18 38.37 13.81 15.12
CA ASN A 18 37.89 14.76 14.11
C ASN A 18 38.03 14.16 12.69
N ARG A 19 36.93 13.69 12.08
CA ARG A 19 36.92 13.23 10.69
C ARG A 19 35.74 13.79 9.88
N LYS A 20 36.04 14.09 8.62
CA LYS A 20 35.16 14.75 7.63
C LYS A 20 33.95 13.87 7.32
N ARG A 21 32.76 14.46 7.20
CA ARG A 21 31.56 13.79 6.65
C ARG A 21 31.79 13.41 5.18
N SER A 22 31.99 12.12 4.91
CA SER A 22 31.76 11.58 3.58
C SER A 22 30.24 11.52 3.30
N LYS A 23 29.83 11.76 2.06
CA LYS A 23 28.43 11.59 1.65
C LYS A 23 28.18 10.12 1.30
N SER A 24 27.80 9.31 2.27
CA SER A 24 27.15 8.03 1.98
C SER A 24 25.78 8.29 1.34
N ARG A 25 25.53 7.70 0.16
CA ARG A 25 24.18 7.64 -0.42
C ARG A 25 23.40 6.59 0.37
N SER A 26 22.57 7.02 1.32
CA SER A 26 21.55 6.16 1.93
C SER A 26 20.55 5.73 0.86
N LYS A 27 20.45 4.42 0.60
CA LYS A 27 19.28 3.85 -0.09
C LYS A 27 18.09 3.96 0.86
N GLU A 28 16.94 4.42 0.39
CA GLU A 28 15.70 4.38 1.18
C GLU A 28 15.03 3.01 1.01
N CYS A 29 14.69 2.37 2.13
CA CYS A 29 13.75 1.25 2.15
C CYS A 29 12.34 1.82 2.39
N TYR A 30 11.35 1.28 1.66
CA TYR A 30 9.97 1.75 1.71
C TYR A 30 9.23 1.07 2.86
N GLU A 31 8.79 1.88 3.83
CA GLU A 31 8.31 1.39 5.12
C GLU A 31 6.96 2.03 5.56
N LEU A 32 5.81 1.48 5.12
CA LEU A 32 4.41 1.91 5.36
C LEU A 32 3.95 1.74 6.82
N GLY A 33 3.17 2.72 7.34
CA GLY A 33 0.61 3.02 9.28
C GLY A 33 0.12 4.27 10.17
N GLU A 34 -1.16 4.33 10.55
CA GLU A 34 -1.92 5.38 11.31
C GLU A 34 -1.64 5.59 12.83
N GLY A 35 -2.61 5.93 13.70
CA GLY A 35 -3.98 6.48 13.51
C GLY A 35 -5.00 6.14 14.63
N CYS A 36 -6.31 6.45 14.60
CA CYS A 36 -7.22 7.08 13.60
C CYS A 36 -8.34 7.89 14.34
N ALA A 37 -9.64 8.11 14.02
CA ALA A 37 -10.62 7.96 12.90
C ALA A 37 -11.92 8.72 13.29
N LEU A 38 -12.78 9.20 12.37
CA LEU A 38 -14.12 9.77 12.69
C LEU A 38 -15.27 9.29 11.73
N SER A 39 -16.52 9.69 12.02
CA SER A 39 -17.75 8.94 11.66
C SER A 39 -18.79 9.70 10.80
N TRP A 40 -19.44 9.00 9.86
CA TRP A 40 -20.63 9.47 9.09
C TRP A 40 -21.91 8.65 9.39
N LYS A 41 -23.07 9.13 8.92
CA LYS A 41 -24.42 8.57 9.18
C LYS A 41 -24.95 7.64 8.05
N PRO A 42 -25.92 6.75 8.34
CA PRO A 42 -26.36 5.70 7.42
C PRO A 42 -27.32 6.16 6.33
N TYR A 43 -27.34 5.43 5.22
CA TYR A 43 -28.31 5.57 4.12
C TYR A 43 -29.50 4.63 4.35
N SER A 44 -30.74 5.15 4.32
CA SER A 44 -31.95 4.35 4.49
C SER A 44 -32.46 3.84 3.14
N GLY A 45 -32.25 2.55 2.82
CA GLY A 45 -32.59 2.06 1.47
C GLY A 45 -32.53 0.55 1.19
N PHE A 46 -32.47 -0.33 2.19
CA PHE A 46 -32.59 -1.78 1.97
C PHE A 46 -33.40 -2.43 3.10
N SER A 47 -34.39 -3.24 2.76
CA SER A 47 -35.15 -4.02 3.74
C SER A 47 -34.49 -5.38 3.98
N VAL A 48 -34.63 -5.92 5.19
CA VAL A 48 -34.06 -7.22 5.61
C VAL A 48 -34.93 -8.38 5.07
N GLY A 49 -35.41 -8.26 3.83
CA GLY A 49 -36.38 -9.17 3.20
C GLY A 49 -35.95 -9.78 1.87
N GLN A 50 -34.84 -9.33 1.26
CA GLN A 50 -34.35 -9.87 -0.02
C GLN A 50 -33.01 -10.63 0.07
N ALA A 51 -32.32 -10.60 1.22
CA ALA A 51 -31.07 -11.35 1.43
C ALA A 51 -31.25 -12.88 1.58
N VAL A 52 -32.49 -13.38 1.61
CA VAL A 52 -32.83 -14.80 1.83
C VAL A 52 -33.38 -15.46 0.54
N ALA A 53 -33.43 -14.73 -0.58
CA ALA A 53 -34.00 -15.23 -1.84
C ALA A 53 -32.95 -15.74 -2.86
N CYS A 54 -31.66 -15.45 -2.66
CA CYS A 54 -30.56 -15.88 -3.54
C CYS A 54 -29.67 -16.99 -2.94
N ALA A 55 -29.96 -17.45 -1.72
CA ALA A 55 -29.14 -18.43 -0.99
C ALA A 55 -29.60 -19.89 -1.20
N ASN A 56 -30.32 -20.18 -2.29
CA ASN A 56 -30.97 -21.47 -2.55
C ASN A 56 -30.75 -22.02 -3.98
N GLU A 57 -29.86 -21.38 -4.75
CA GLU A 57 -29.23 -22.02 -5.92
C GLU A 57 -27.82 -22.44 -5.51
N HIS A 58 -27.38 -23.64 -5.89
CA HIS A 58 -26.01 -24.08 -5.67
C HIS A 58 -25.05 -23.27 -6.54
N VAL A 59 -24.54 -22.17 -5.99
CA VAL A 59 -23.32 -21.53 -6.49
C VAL A 59 -22.18 -22.54 -6.32
N ASP A 60 -21.37 -22.73 -7.37
CA ASP A 60 -20.10 -23.44 -7.23
C ASP A 60 -19.15 -22.51 -6.45
N ASP A 61 -19.05 -22.73 -5.14
CA ASP A 61 -18.23 -21.97 -4.19
C ASP A 61 -16.74 -22.30 -4.39
N ARG A 62 -16.29 -22.12 -5.63
CA ARG A 62 -14.96 -22.44 -6.12
C ARG A 62 -14.06 -21.22 -6.08
N GLU A 63 -12.89 -21.39 -5.49
CA GLU A 63 -11.89 -20.34 -5.35
C GLU A 63 -10.77 -20.48 -6.38
N SER A 64 -10.27 -19.37 -6.92
CA SER A 64 -9.15 -19.35 -7.87
C SER A 64 -7.90 -18.71 -7.26
N ILE A 65 -6.86 -19.50 -6.97
CA ILE A 65 -5.53 -18.95 -6.65
C ILE A 65 -4.87 -18.46 -7.93
N ILE A 66 -4.47 -17.19 -7.96
CA ILE A 66 -3.94 -16.50 -9.14
C ILE A 66 -2.41 -16.37 -9.01
N LEU A 67 -1.66 -17.18 -9.76
CA LEU A 67 -0.20 -17.28 -9.67
C LEU A 67 0.51 -16.80 -10.96
N PRO A 68 0.85 -15.50 -11.07
CA PRO A 68 1.73 -15.02 -12.13
C PRO A 68 3.18 -15.45 -11.87
N VAL A 69 3.87 -15.98 -12.88
CA VAL A 69 5.25 -16.50 -12.77
C VAL A 69 6.16 -15.84 -13.80
N HIS A 70 7.35 -15.42 -13.37
CA HIS A 70 8.45 -15.05 -14.24
C HIS A 70 9.79 -15.25 -13.51
N ASN A 71 10.60 -16.20 -13.97
CA ASN A 71 11.92 -16.55 -13.38
C ASN A 71 11.87 -16.76 -11.85
N ALA A 72 11.10 -17.76 -11.41
CA ALA A 72 10.83 -18.03 -10.00
C ALA A 72 11.35 -19.40 -9.51
N GLU A 73 12.25 -20.08 -10.24
CA GLU A 73 12.66 -21.46 -9.96
C GLU A 73 13.15 -21.69 -8.51
N GLU A 74 13.77 -20.66 -7.90
CA GLU A 74 14.32 -20.70 -6.54
C GLU A 74 13.24 -20.86 -5.45
N TRP A 75 11.99 -20.44 -5.71
CA TRP A 75 10.91 -20.38 -4.70
C TRP A 75 9.64 -21.14 -5.08
N LEU A 76 9.54 -21.60 -6.33
CA LEU A 76 8.29 -22.12 -6.89
C LEU A 76 7.87 -23.47 -6.29
N ASP A 77 8.82 -24.33 -5.90
CA ASP A 77 8.52 -25.56 -5.15
C ASP A 77 7.89 -25.28 -3.77
N GLU A 78 8.37 -24.26 -3.04
CA GLU A 78 7.83 -23.86 -1.73
C GLU A 78 6.44 -23.24 -1.87
N CYS A 79 6.24 -22.37 -2.87
CA CYS A 79 4.95 -21.75 -3.15
C CYS A 79 3.88 -22.79 -3.52
N LEU A 80 4.23 -23.80 -4.34
CA LEU A 80 3.28 -24.82 -4.79
C LEU A 80 3.01 -25.88 -3.71
N GLU A 81 3.98 -26.20 -2.85
CA GLU A 81 3.73 -26.98 -1.63
C GLU A 81 2.80 -26.23 -0.66
N SER A 82 2.92 -24.90 -0.50
CA SER A 82 1.99 -24.14 0.34
C SER A 82 0.55 -24.12 -0.19
N VAL A 83 0.35 -24.22 -1.51
CA VAL A 83 -0.98 -24.41 -2.11
C VAL A 83 -1.52 -25.82 -1.88
N LEU A 84 -0.65 -26.84 -1.94
CA LEU A 84 -1.00 -28.23 -1.63
C LEU A 84 -1.36 -28.44 -0.14
N GLN A 85 -0.82 -27.61 0.76
CA GLN A 85 -1.02 -27.69 2.21
C GLN A 85 -2.14 -26.75 2.75
N GLN A 86 -3.00 -26.19 1.90
CA GLN A 86 -4.15 -25.39 2.38
C GLN A 86 -5.14 -26.26 3.18
N ASP A 87 -5.71 -25.69 4.24
CA ASP A 87 -6.72 -26.30 5.11
C ASP A 87 -8.16 -25.88 4.75
N PHE A 88 -8.35 -25.33 3.54
CA PHE A 88 -9.64 -24.92 3.02
C PHE A 88 -10.51 -26.14 2.62
N GLU A 89 -11.67 -26.29 3.27
CA GLU A 89 -12.59 -27.42 3.04
C GLU A 89 -13.45 -27.27 1.75
N GLY A 90 -13.36 -26.14 1.05
CA GLY A 90 -14.14 -25.84 -0.15
C GLY A 90 -13.49 -26.26 -1.48
N SER A 91 -14.14 -25.90 -2.58
CA SER A 91 -13.62 -26.16 -3.94
C SER A 91 -12.56 -25.13 -4.30
N MET A 92 -11.37 -25.53 -4.75
CA MET A 92 -10.31 -24.59 -5.13
C MET A 92 -9.53 -25.06 -6.36
N GLU A 93 -9.05 -24.11 -7.16
CA GLU A 93 -8.17 -24.33 -8.30
C GLU A 93 -6.93 -23.41 -8.24
N LEU A 94 -5.86 -23.83 -8.92
CA LEU A 94 -4.68 -23.00 -9.15
C LEU A 94 -4.62 -22.56 -10.61
N SER A 95 -4.55 -21.26 -10.84
CA SER A 95 -4.37 -20.66 -12.16
C SER A 95 -2.98 -20.03 -12.28
N VAL A 96 -2.08 -20.72 -12.99
CA VAL A 96 -0.69 -20.30 -13.19
C VAL A 96 -0.52 -19.67 -14.56
N PHE A 97 0.16 -18.53 -14.65
CA PHE A 97 0.51 -17.91 -15.94
C PHE A 97 1.99 -17.55 -16.01
N ASP A 98 2.73 -18.15 -16.93
CA ASP A 98 4.16 -17.89 -17.17
C ASP A 98 4.38 -16.75 -18.17
N ASP A 99 5.03 -15.69 -17.71
CA ASP A 99 5.34 -14.49 -18.51
C ASP A 99 6.70 -14.63 -19.21
N ALA A 100 6.90 -15.73 -19.95
CA ALA A 100 8.14 -16.08 -20.64
C ALA A 100 9.37 -16.14 -19.73
N SER A 101 9.32 -17.05 -18.75
CA SER A 101 10.49 -17.46 -17.95
C SER A 101 11.60 -18.05 -18.83
N LYS A 102 12.83 -17.95 -18.33
CA LYS A 102 14.07 -18.40 -18.99
C LYS A 102 14.90 -19.34 -18.10
N ASP A 103 14.37 -19.65 -16.92
CA ASP A 103 14.87 -20.60 -15.94
C ASP A 103 14.01 -21.89 -15.98
N ASN A 104 14.10 -22.75 -14.96
CA ASN A 104 13.33 -24.01 -14.91
C ASN A 104 11.87 -23.83 -14.46
N SER A 105 11.33 -22.62 -14.29
CA SER A 105 9.97 -22.38 -13.76
C SER A 105 8.89 -23.22 -14.47
N VAL A 106 8.86 -23.22 -15.81
CA VAL A 106 7.87 -23.97 -16.60
C VAL A 106 7.96 -25.49 -16.34
N ALA A 107 9.17 -26.03 -16.19
CA ALA A 107 9.38 -27.45 -15.88
C ALA A 107 8.97 -27.80 -14.44
N ILE A 108 9.11 -26.86 -13.50
CA ILE A 108 8.63 -26.99 -12.13
C ILE A 108 7.10 -26.99 -12.11
N ILE A 109 6.42 -26.04 -12.77
CA ILE A 109 4.95 -25.98 -12.84
C ILE A 109 4.38 -27.30 -13.40
N GLY A 110 4.97 -27.81 -14.50
CA GLY A 110 4.56 -29.09 -15.11
C GLY A 110 4.71 -30.29 -14.17
N ARG A 111 5.75 -30.31 -13.32
CA ARG A 111 5.97 -31.33 -12.28
C ARG A 111 4.92 -31.25 -11.16
N TRP A 112 4.52 -30.05 -10.76
CA TRP A 112 3.56 -29.85 -9.66
C TRP A 112 2.10 -30.07 -10.05
N LYS A 113 1.72 -29.79 -11.31
CA LYS A 113 0.35 -30.04 -11.82
C LYS A 113 -0.15 -31.43 -11.44
N GLY A 114 0.61 -32.49 -11.73
CA GLY A 114 0.22 -33.86 -11.39
C GLY A 114 0.11 -34.17 -9.89
N LYS A 115 0.83 -33.44 -9.02
CA LYS A 115 0.67 -33.56 -7.55
C LYS A 115 -0.62 -32.89 -7.07
N LEU A 116 -0.84 -31.65 -7.50
CA LEU A 116 -1.99 -30.83 -7.11
C LEU A 116 -3.30 -31.46 -7.61
N GLU A 117 -3.34 -31.89 -8.88
CA GLU A 117 -4.51 -32.57 -9.44
C GLU A 117 -4.74 -33.94 -8.80
N GLY A 118 -3.67 -34.64 -8.42
CA GLY A 118 -3.74 -35.88 -7.63
C GLY A 118 -4.25 -35.68 -6.19
N ALA A 119 -4.19 -34.45 -5.67
CA ALA A 119 -4.76 -34.04 -4.38
C ALA A 119 -6.15 -33.38 -4.51
N GLY A 120 -6.71 -33.29 -5.72
CA GLY A 120 -8.03 -32.72 -5.98
C GLY A 120 -8.05 -31.22 -6.32
N ILE A 121 -6.89 -30.56 -6.44
CA ILE A 121 -6.78 -29.13 -6.83
C ILE A 121 -6.52 -29.04 -8.34
N PRO A 122 -7.50 -28.63 -9.19
CA PRO A 122 -7.29 -28.50 -10.63
C PRO A 122 -6.26 -27.41 -10.95
N VAL A 123 -5.38 -27.64 -11.94
CA VAL A 123 -4.34 -26.67 -12.30
C VAL A 123 -4.45 -26.24 -13.76
N VAL A 124 -4.82 -24.97 -13.97
CA VAL A 124 -4.77 -24.29 -15.27
C VAL A 124 -3.38 -23.66 -15.43
N ILE A 125 -2.74 -23.90 -16.58
CA ILE A 125 -1.43 -23.32 -16.92
C ILE A 125 -1.58 -22.54 -18.23
N GLY A 126 -1.19 -21.28 -18.22
CA GLY A 126 -1.07 -20.43 -19.40
C GLY A 126 0.33 -19.83 -19.54
N GLY A 127 0.55 -19.21 -20.70
CA GLY A 127 1.78 -18.48 -21.03
C GLY A 127 1.67 -17.87 -22.43
N HIS A 128 2.78 -17.44 -23.02
CA HIS A 128 2.81 -16.92 -24.39
C HIS A 128 4.17 -17.07 -25.10
N ASP A 129 4.15 -17.10 -26.43
CA ASP A 129 5.34 -17.24 -27.30
C ASP A 129 6.20 -15.97 -27.42
N SER A 130 5.92 -14.92 -26.63
CA SER A 130 6.71 -13.68 -26.62
C SER A 130 8.08 -13.94 -25.97
N PRO A 131 9.22 -13.61 -26.61
CA PRO A 131 10.56 -13.87 -26.07
C PRO A 131 10.96 -12.96 -24.89
N SER A 132 10.04 -12.10 -24.44
CA SER A 132 10.18 -11.16 -23.34
C SER A 132 8.87 -11.09 -22.53
N PRO A 133 8.96 -10.92 -21.20
CA PRO A 133 7.79 -10.68 -20.34
C PRO A 133 7.01 -9.44 -20.76
N ARG A 134 5.70 -9.45 -20.50
CA ARG A 134 4.79 -8.30 -20.64
C ARG A 134 4.50 -7.60 -19.32
N GLY A 135 4.88 -8.21 -18.20
CA GLY A 135 4.87 -7.62 -16.86
C GLY A 135 3.75 -8.15 -15.98
N VAL A 136 3.94 -7.99 -14.66
CA VAL A 136 3.12 -8.62 -13.62
C VAL A 136 1.62 -8.33 -13.77
N GLY A 137 1.24 -7.10 -14.15
CA GLY A 137 -0.16 -6.74 -14.43
C GLY A 137 -0.77 -7.49 -15.62
N TYR A 138 -0.01 -7.73 -16.69
CA TYR A 138 -0.46 -8.59 -17.79
C TYR A 138 -0.69 -10.02 -17.30
N SER A 139 0.29 -10.60 -16.60
CA SER A 139 0.25 -11.97 -16.09
C SER A 139 -0.90 -12.21 -15.11
N LYS A 140 -1.13 -11.28 -14.17
CA LYS A 140 -2.28 -11.30 -13.25
C LYS A 140 -3.60 -11.34 -14.03
N ASN A 141 -3.75 -10.48 -15.04
CA ASN A 141 -4.96 -10.44 -15.86
C ASN A 141 -5.19 -11.73 -16.66
N GLN A 142 -4.14 -12.34 -17.23
CA GLN A 142 -4.27 -13.62 -17.96
C GLN A 142 -4.63 -14.77 -16.99
N ALA A 143 -3.96 -14.85 -15.84
CA ALA A 143 -4.26 -15.85 -14.82
C ALA A 143 -5.69 -15.72 -14.25
N VAL A 144 -6.23 -14.50 -14.10
CA VAL A 144 -7.66 -14.31 -13.80
C VAL A 144 -8.53 -14.74 -14.97
N ALA A 145 -8.23 -14.35 -16.21
CA ALA A 145 -9.07 -14.62 -17.38
C ALA A 145 -9.20 -16.12 -17.73
N GLN A 146 -8.18 -16.93 -17.48
CA GLN A 146 -8.21 -18.38 -17.70
C GLN A 146 -8.81 -19.19 -16.54
N SER A 147 -9.10 -18.54 -15.40
CA SER A 147 -9.62 -19.19 -14.19
C SER A 147 -11.16 -19.17 -14.14
N SER A 148 -11.74 -20.17 -13.48
CA SER A 148 -13.18 -20.46 -13.48
C SER A 148 -13.90 -20.18 -12.17
N GLY A 149 -13.21 -20.24 -11.02
CA GLY A 149 -13.82 -20.14 -9.69
C GLY A 149 -14.57 -18.83 -9.45
N THR A 150 -15.80 -18.93 -8.90
CA THR A 150 -16.66 -17.80 -8.53
C THR A 150 -15.94 -16.75 -7.67
N TYR A 151 -15.06 -17.22 -6.77
CA TYR A 151 -14.43 -16.40 -5.77
C TYR A 151 -12.94 -16.21 -6.01
N LEU A 152 -12.53 -14.94 -5.93
CA LEU A 152 -11.44 -14.55 -5.04
C LEU A 152 -12.02 -13.86 -3.77
N CYS A 153 -13.34 -13.96 -3.53
CA CYS A 153 -14.14 -13.70 -2.31
C CYS A 153 -14.66 -12.28 -1.94
N PHE A 154 -15.89 -12.25 -1.39
CA PHE A 154 -16.72 -11.10 -0.95
C PHE A 154 -17.07 -10.00 -1.99
N LEU A 155 -18.27 -9.42 -1.84
CA LEU A 155 -19.05 -8.78 -2.92
C LEU A 155 -18.58 -7.39 -3.39
N ASP A 156 -17.82 -6.65 -2.58
CA ASP A 156 -17.35 -5.29 -2.91
C ASP A 156 -16.03 -4.92 -2.23
N SER A 157 -15.24 -5.91 -1.82
CA SER A 157 -14.13 -5.74 -0.88
C SER A 157 -12.83 -6.31 -1.41
N ILE A 158 -11.70 -5.67 -1.06
CA ILE A 158 -10.38 -6.33 -1.02
C ILE A 158 -10.12 -6.67 0.43
N ILE A 159 -9.99 -7.97 0.71
CA ILE A 159 -9.54 -8.50 1.98
C ILE A 159 -8.04 -8.81 1.84
N GLY A 160 -7.25 -8.46 2.85
CA GLY A 160 -5.86 -8.88 2.99
C GLY A 160 -5.57 -9.48 4.36
N CYS A 161 -4.31 -9.79 4.64
CA CYS A 161 -3.87 -10.33 5.94
C CYS A 161 -2.58 -9.64 6.43
N GLN A 162 -2.16 -9.93 7.66
CA GLN A 162 -0.82 -9.56 8.12
C GLN A 162 0.23 -10.47 7.46
N VAL A 163 1.48 -9.98 7.35
CA VAL A 163 2.56 -10.74 6.69
C VAL A 163 3.82 -10.85 7.54
N ARG A 164 4.57 -11.93 7.35
CA ARG A 164 5.95 -12.09 7.82
C ARG A 164 6.91 -11.87 6.65
N ARG A 165 8.12 -11.38 6.93
CA ARG A 165 9.18 -11.23 5.92
C ARG A 165 10.17 -12.37 5.99
N ASP A 166 10.64 -12.78 4.82
CA ASP A 166 11.76 -13.69 4.65
C ASP A 166 12.80 -13.06 3.68
N PRO A 167 14.07 -12.88 4.07
CA PRO A 167 14.55 -12.99 5.44
C PRO A 167 13.87 -11.94 6.36
N PRO A 168 13.81 -12.18 7.68
CA PRO A 168 13.33 -11.20 8.65
C PRO A 168 14.00 -9.82 8.51
N ASP A 169 13.30 -8.78 8.96
CA ASP A 169 13.74 -7.37 8.95
C ASP A 169 14.05 -6.73 7.58
N SER A 170 13.95 -7.47 6.47
CA SER A 170 14.17 -6.98 5.09
C SER A 170 13.47 -5.65 4.77
N THR A 171 12.27 -5.46 5.34
CA THR A 171 11.55 -4.18 5.41
C THR A 171 10.83 -4.09 6.77
N ALA A 172 11.59 -3.78 7.83
CA ALA A 172 11.11 -3.84 9.21
C ALA A 172 9.97 -2.86 9.56
N ARG A 173 10.11 -1.56 9.25
CA ARG A 173 9.05 -0.55 9.53
C ARG A 173 7.87 -0.68 8.54
N TYR A 174 8.06 -1.24 7.33
CA TYR A 174 6.97 -1.64 6.41
C TYR A 174 6.12 -2.71 7.07
N THR A 175 6.76 -3.82 7.43
CA THR A 175 6.11 -5.01 7.97
C THR A 175 5.48 -4.71 9.33
N ARG A 176 6.08 -3.80 10.11
CA ARG A 176 5.48 -3.23 11.32
C ARG A 176 4.13 -2.59 11.01
N TRP A 177 4.08 -1.51 10.24
CA TRP A 177 2.87 -0.69 10.16
C TRP A 177 1.80 -1.31 9.24
N ILE A 178 2.14 -2.14 8.23
CA ILE A 178 1.10 -2.92 7.49
C ILE A 178 0.40 -3.94 8.37
N ASN A 179 1.09 -4.45 9.40
CA ASN A 179 0.50 -5.33 10.39
C ASN A 179 -0.15 -4.55 11.56
N GLN A 180 0.24 -3.30 11.79
CA GLN A 180 -0.23 -2.47 12.92
C GLN A 180 -1.28 -1.41 12.57
N LEU A 181 -1.64 -1.24 11.29
CA LEU A 181 -2.83 -0.45 10.90
C LEU A 181 -4.05 -0.91 11.72
N ALA A 182 -4.81 0.02 12.29
CA ALA A 182 -6.18 -0.28 12.77
C ALA A 182 -7.16 -0.36 11.57
N PRO A 183 -8.34 -1.01 11.71
CA PRO A 183 -9.24 -1.26 10.58
C PRO A 183 -9.76 0.01 9.88
N ASP A 184 -9.92 1.10 10.60
CA ASP A 184 -10.31 2.41 10.08
C ASP A 184 -9.18 3.14 9.35
N GLN A 185 -7.92 2.91 9.77
CA GLN A 185 -6.72 3.41 9.10
C GLN A 185 -6.54 2.85 7.69
N LEU A 186 -7.15 1.70 7.38
CA LEU A 186 -7.08 1.06 6.05
C LEU A 186 -7.57 1.98 4.93
N LEU A 187 -8.37 3.01 5.24
CA LEU A 187 -8.90 3.98 4.28
C LEU A 187 -8.27 5.38 4.38
N THR A 188 -7.68 5.77 5.52
CA THR A 188 -6.99 7.06 5.67
C THR A 188 -5.54 7.00 5.17
N GLN A 189 -4.85 5.87 5.37
CA GLN A 189 -3.42 5.75 5.07
C GLN A 189 -3.05 5.59 3.59
N VAL A 190 -4.05 5.50 2.73
CA VAL A 190 -3.93 5.29 1.28
C VAL A 190 -3.13 6.38 0.56
N PHE A 191 -2.80 7.48 1.25
CA PHE A 191 -2.06 8.63 0.74
C PHE A 191 -0.55 8.65 1.10
N THR A 192 0.02 7.69 1.85
CA THR A 192 1.47 7.66 2.17
C THR A 192 2.33 6.95 1.11
N SER A 193 3.66 7.13 1.16
CA SER A 193 4.61 6.90 0.05
C SER A 193 4.80 5.46 -0.45
N HIS A 194 4.12 4.48 0.11
CA HIS A 194 4.62 3.11 0.08
C HIS A 194 3.58 2.01 -0.22
N GLY A 195 2.38 2.39 -0.66
CA GLY A 195 1.46 1.52 -1.41
C GLY A 195 0.06 1.35 -0.80
N PRO A 196 -0.68 0.32 -1.25
CA PRO A 196 -1.93 -0.13 -0.65
C PRO A 196 -1.81 -0.45 0.85
N THR A 197 -2.87 -0.18 1.62
CA THR A 197 -2.94 -0.44 3.08
C THR A 197 -3.07 -1.92 3.42
N VAL A 198 -3.58 -2.73 2.51
CA VAL A 198 -3.44 -4.20 2.50
C VAL A 198 -2.67 -4.59 1.25
N ILE A 199 -1.66 -5.45 1.37
CA ILE A 199 -0.67 -5.64 0.30
C ILE A 199 -1.04 -6.79 -0.65
N MET A 200 -0.74 -6.65 -1.94
CA MET A 200 -0.61 -7.81 -2.82
C MET A 200 0.66 -8.60 -2.39
N PRO A 201 0.66 -9.95 -2.35
CA PRO A 201 -0.35 -10.89 -2.83
C PRO A 201 -1.33 -11.41 -1.75
N THR A 202 -1.62 -10.66 -0.68
CA THR A 202 -2.63 -11.09 0.32
C THR A 202 -4.09 -10.92 -0.15
N TRP A 203 -4.31 -10.37 -1.34
CA TRP A 203 -5.60 -9.89 -1.78
C TRP A 203 -6.59 -10.99 -2.16
N PHE A 204 -7.81 -10.81 -1.64
CA PHE A 204 -8.96 -11.67 -1.83
C PHE A 204 -10.15 -10.72 -2.14
N CYS A 205 -10.63 -10.71 -3.39
CA CYS A 205 -11.81 -9.96 -3.86
C CYS A 205 -12.65 -10.77 -4.88
N SER A 206 -13.99 -10.73 -4.86
CA SER A 206 -14.82 -11.61 -5.72
C SER A 206 -14.60 -11.36 -7.22
N ARG A 207 -14.77 -12.40 -8.07
CA ARG A 207 -14.56 -12.28 -9.53
C ARG A 207 -15.47 -11.21 -10.16
N ALA A 208 -16.71 -11.10 -9.67
CA ALA A 208 -17.64 -10.06 -10.07
C ALA A 208 -17.13 -8.66 -9.70
N TRP A 209 -16.57 -8.49 -8.49
CA TRP A 209 -15.97 -7.23 -8.08
C TRP A 209 -14.68 -6.90 -8.84
N PHE A 210 -13.77 -7.86 -9.05
CA PHE A 210 -12.60 -7.69 -9.92
C PHE A 210 -13.00 -7.20 -11.31
N SER A 211 -14.02 -7.82 -11.91
CA SER A 211 -14.57 -7.44 -13.21
C SER A 211 -15.20 -6.04 -13.20
N HIS A 212 -15.76 -5.61 -12.07
CA HIS A 212 -16.30 -4.26 -11.88
C HIS A 212 -15.20 -3.20 -11.72
N VAL A 213 -14.13 -3.50 -10.98
CA VAL A 213 -12.93 -2.64 -10.84
C VAL A 213 -12.22 -2.50 -12.19
N GLY A 214 -12.09 -3.60 -12.94
CA GLY A 214 -11.39 -3.66 -14.23
C GLY A 214 -10.02 -4.33 -14.11
N LEU A 215 -9.33 -4.45 -15.24
CA LEU A 215 -8.04 -5.12 -15.31
C LEU A 215 -6.91 -4.32 -14.64
N PHE A 216 -5.88 -5.03 -14.14
CA PHE A 216 -4.61 -4.40 -13.77
C PHE A 216 -3.99 -3.67 -14.97
N ASP A 217 -3.26 -2.58 -14.72
CA ASP A 217 -2.54 -1.86 -15.77
C ASP A 217 -1.46 -2.75 -16.43
N GLN A 218 -1.34 -2.65 -17.76
CA GLN A 218 -0.45 -3.50 -18.58
C GLN A 218 0.69 -2.72 -19.24
N GLY A 219 1.00 -1.50 -18.79
CA GLY A 219 2.11 -0.68 -19.29
C GLY A 219 3.51 -1.25 -19.01
N GLY A 220 3.60 -2.35 -18.25
CA GLY A 220 4.82 -3.14 -18.08
C GLY A 220 5.74 -2.63 -16.97
N GLN A 221 7.06 -2.70 -17.20
CA GLN A 221 8.06 -2.42 -16.17
C GLN A 221 8.01 -0.96 -15.69
N GLY A 222 8.04 -0.76 -14.37
CA GLY A 222 7.98 0.56 -13.72
C GLY A 222 6.57 1.10 -13.44
N VAL A 223 5.52 0.42 -13.92
CA VAL A 223 4.12 0.69 -13.52
C VAL A 223 3.86 0.13 -12.11
N PRO A 224 3.19 0.88 -11.21
CA PRO A 224 2.77 0.38 -9.90
C PRO A 224 1.35 -0.21 -9.99
N GLU A 225 1.17 -1.34 -10.69
CA GLU A 225 -0.15 -1.83 -11.10
C GLU A 225 -1.08 -2.15 -9.92
N ASP A 226 -0.53 -2.64 -8.80
CA ASP A 226 -1.29 -2.89 -7.58
C ASP A 226 -1.79 -1.59 -6.95
N LEU A 227 -1.00 -0.50 -6.96
CA LEU A 227 -1.46 0.79 -6.46
C LEU A 227 -2.58 1.38 -7.34
N LEU A 228 -2.49 1.15 -8.65
CA LEU A 228 -3.48 1.63 -9.62
C LEU A 228 -4.81 0.89 -9.48
N PHE A 229 -4.78 -0.46 -9.38
CA PHE A 229 -5.97 -1.27 -9.11
C PHE A 229 -6.59 -0.89 -7.76
N PHE A 230 -5.78 -0.75 -6.71
CA PHE A 230 -6.25 -0.39 -5.37
C PHE A 230 -6.93 0.99 -5.33
N TYR A 231 -6.39 1.98 -6.05
CA TYR A 231 -7.03 3.29 -6.17
C TYR A 231 -8.32 3.24 -7.00
N GLU A 232 -8.41 2.41 -8.04
CA GLU A 232 -9.65 2.26 -8.82
C GLU A 232 -10.74 1.49 -8.06
N HIS A 233 -10.35 0.48 -7.28
CA HIS A 233 -11.20 -0.19 -6.28
C HIS A 233 -11.84 0.82 -5.33
N LEU A 234 -11.04 1.71 -4.74
CA LEU A 234 -11.52 2.76 -3.84
C LEU A 234 -12.41 3.79 -4.57
N ARG A 235 -12.07 4.21 -5.80
CA ARG A 235 -12.92 5.13 -6.60
C ARG A 235 -14.33 4.59 -6.85
N LYS A 236 -14.47 3.27 -6.94
CA LYS A 236 -15.75 2.58 -7.15
C LYS A 236 -16.51 2.28 -5.85
N GLY A 237 -16.03 2.80 -4.71
CA GLY A 237 -16.65 2.60 -3.39
C GLY A 237 -16.27 1.26 -2.73
N GLY A 238 -15.25 0.57 -3.25
CA GLY A 238 -14.79 -0.70 -2.72
C GLY A 238 -14.25 -0.59 -1.30
N ARG A 239 -14.54 -1.59 -0.48
CA ARG A 239 -14.15 -1.65 0.94
C ARG A 239 -12.82 -2.38 1.13
N VAL A 240 -12.11 -2.05 2.19
CA VAL A 240 -10.80 -2.64 2.52
C VAL A 240 -10.87 -3.26 3.90
N VAL A 241 -10.46 -4.52 4.02
CA VAL A 241 -10.50 -5.29 5.27
C VAL A 241 -9.16 -6.01 5.43
N ARG A 242 -8.65 -6.14 6.66
CA ARG A 242 -7.50 -6.99 6.98
C ARG A 242 -7.89 -8.04 8.00
N VAL A 243 -7.46 -9.28 7.78
CA VAL A 243 -7.44 -10.33 8.79
C VAL A 243 -6.20 -10.14 9.65
N ASP A 244 -6.39 -9.94 10.94
CA ASP A 244 -5.32 -9.64 11.91
C ASP A 244 -4.58 -10.90 12.38
N GLN A 245 -4.20 -11.72 11.40
CA GLN A 245 -3.39 -12.92 11.54
C GLN A 245 -2.33 -12.93 10.45
N SER A 246 -1.13 -13.43 10.77
CA SER A 246 -0.02 -13.47 9.82
C SER A 246 -0.09 -14.71 8.94
N LEU A 247 -0.87 -14.64 7.84
CA LEU A 247 -1.16 -15.78 6.98
C LEU A 247 -0.19 -15.92 5.79
N LEU A 248 0.53 -14.85 5.41
CA LEU A 248 1.49 -14.89 4.30
C LEU A 248 2.94 -14.68 4.79
N VAL A 249 3.87 -15.48 4.24
CA VAL A 249 5.32 -15.18 4.24
C VAL A 249 5.65 -14.48 2.93
N TYR A 250 5.91 -13.17 2.98
CA TYR A 250 6.21 -12.36 1.79
C TYR A 250 7.72 -12.18 1.62
N ARG A 251 8.35 -13.09 0.90
CA ARG A 251 9.79 -13.09 0.61
C ARG A 251 10.24 -11.77 -0.04
N TYR A 252 11.43 -11.31 0.35
CA TYR A 252 12.11 -10.15 -0.22
C TYR A 252 13.35 -10.60 -0.99
N HIS A 253 13.50 -10.10 -2.22
CA HIS A 253 14.64 -10.40 -3.08
C HIS A 253 15.07 -9.15 -3.86
N LEU A 254 16.35 -9.07 -4.24
CA LEU A 254 16.92 -7.90 -4.92
C LEU A 254 16.42 -7.69 -6.36
N HIS A 255 15.73 -8.70 -6.92
CA HIS A 255 15.19 -8.69 -8.28
C HIS A 255 13.67 -8.41 -8.32
N ALA A 256 13.05 -8.04 -7.19
CA ALA A 256 11.63 -7.74 -7.12
C ALA A 256 11.21 -6.62 -8.09
N ALA A 257 10.13 -6.84 -8.85
CA ALA A 257 9.64 -5.91 -9.87
C ALA A 257 9.40 -4.48 -9.34
N THR A 258 9.01 -4.36 -8.07
CA THR A 258 8.84 -3.10 -7.33
C THR A 258 10.06 -2.17 -7.40
N HIS A 259 11.28 -2.71 -7.50
CA HIS A 259 12.51 -1.90 -7.62
C HIS A 259 12.64 -1.16 -8.98
N SER A 260 11.78 -1.46 -9.95
CA SER A 260 11.67 -0.70 -11.21
C SER A 260 10.73 0.51 -11.13
N VAL A 261 9.87 0.58 -10.11
CA VAL A 261 8.90 1.67 -9.94
C VAL A 261 9.60 2.90 -9.39
N LEU A 262 9.43 4.04 -10.07
CA LEU A 262 10.04 5.30 -9.65
C LEU A 262 9.25 5.99 -8.54
N GLU A 263 9.98 6.59 -7.58
CA GLU A 263 9.40 7.42 -6.50
C GLU A 263 8.50 8.54 -7.07
N GLU A 264 8.84 9.09 -8.23
CA GLU A 264 8.09 10.14 -8.92
C GLU A 264 6.78 9.64 -9.53
N THR A 265 6.73 8.39 -10.02
CA THR A 265 5.49 7.74 -10.49
C THR A 265 4.52 7.58 -9.32
N VAL A 266 4.96 6.95 -8.22
CA VAL A 266 4.15 6.76 -7.00
C VAL A 266 3.71 8.10 -6.41
N TRP A 267 4.60 9.09 -6.37
CA TRP A 267 4.28 10.45 -5.92
C TRP A 267 3.17 11.09 -6.77
N THR A 268 3.24 10.96 -8.10
CA THR A 268 2.26 11.55 -9.02
C THR A 268 0.87 10.94 -8.83
N HIS A 269 0.77 9.61 -8.72
CA HIS A 269 -0.51 8.95 -8.44
C HIS A 269 -1.07 9.30 -7.06
N ARG A 270 -0.22 9.38 -6.01
CA ARG A 270 -0.63 9.80 -4.66
C ARG A 270 -1.16 11.23 -4.60
N VAL A 271 -0.47 12.19 -5.22
CA VAL A 271 -0.93 13.59 -5.25
C VAL A 271 -2.29 13.66 -5.97
N ARG A 272 -2.41 13.01 -7.13
CA ARG A 272 -3.67 12.95 -7.87
C ARG A 272 -4.79 12.32 -7.03
N PHE A 273 -4.54 11.22 -6.33
CA PHE A 273 -5.54 10.56 -5.50
C PHE A 273 -5.96 11.41 -4.28
N LEU A 274 -5.02 12.16 -3.68
CA LEU A 274 -5.32 13.15 -2.64
C LEU A 274 -6.22 14.29 -3.17
N GLU A 275 -5.94 14.80 -4.37
CA GLU A 275 -6.76 15.81 -5.05
C GLU A 275 -8.14 15.29 -5.50
N GLU A 276 -8.27 13.99 -5.80
CA GLU A 276 -9.53 13.34 -6.17
C GLU A 276 -10.41 13.00 -4.95
N GLN A 277 -9.83 12.50 -3.86
CA GLN A 277 -10.57 11.89 -2.74
C GLN A 277 -10.63 12.75 -1.47
N ALA A 278 -9.53 13.42 -1.10
CA ALA A 278 -9.46 14.14 0.18
C ALA A 278 -9.82 15.62 0.02
N LEU A 279 -9.07 16.35 -0.80
CA LEU A 279 -9.15 17.81 -0.87
C LEU A 279 -10.52 18.39 -1.30
N PRO A 280 -11.36 17.72 -2.12
CA PRO A 280 -12.69 18.24 -2.46
C PRO A 280 -13.62 18.41 -1.26
N HIS A 281 -13.37 17.69 -0.16
CA HIS A 281 -14.13 17.75 1.10
C HIS A 281 -13.66 18.87 2.04
N TRP A 282 -12.56 19.56 1.72
CA TRP A 282 -11.93 20.58 2.57
C TRP A 282 -11.92 21.95 1.88
N ALA A 283 -12.53 22.96 2.52
CA ALA A 283 -12.54 24.33 1.98
C ALA A 283 -11.16 25.02 2.06
N THR A 284 -10.38 24.69 3.09
CA THR A 284 -8.99 25.13 3.28
C THR A 284 -8.21 24.03 4.01
N PHE A 285 -6.88 23.98 3.88
CA PHE A 285 -6.03 23.09 4.69
C PHE A 285 -4.62 23.66 4.96
N THR A 286 -3.94 23.12 5.97
CA THR A 286 -2.54 23.41 6.30
C THR A 286 -1.64 22.27 5.82
N ILE A 287 -0.45 22.58 5.28
CA ILE A 287 0.61 21.57 5.05
C ILE A 287 1.59 21.55 6.23
N TRP A 288 1.61 20.46 7.00
CA TRP A 288 2.63 20.24 8.04
C TRP A 288 3.92 19.76 7.37
N ASN A 289 5.06 20.38 7.73
CA ASN A 289 6.40 20.33 7.10
C ASN A 289 6.63 21.46 6.10
N ALA A 290 7.15 22.59 6.60
CA ALA A 290 7.60 23.73 5.79
C ALA A 290 8.96 23.49 5.09
N GLY A 291 9.44 22.23 5.01
CA GLY A 291 10.70 21.77 4.41
C GLY A 291 10.53 21.13 3.01
N LYS A 292 11.36 20.12 2.69
CA LYS A 292 11.43 19.53 1.32
C LYS A 292 10.09 18.96 0.85
N GLN A 293 9.46 18.08 1.64
CA GLN A 293 8.32 17.30 1.16
C GLN A 293 7.01 18.11 1.10
N GLY A 294 6.67 18.90 2.12
CA GLY A 294 5.50 19.78 2.05
C GLY A 294 5.60 20.81 0.91
N ARG A 295 6.78 21.40 0.67
CA ARG A 295 7.02 22.26 -0.50
C ARG A 295 7.03 21.50 -1.83
N ARG A 296 7.24 20.19 -1.85
CA ARG A 296 7.05 19.37 -3.05
C ARG A 296 5.55 19.19 -3.30
N LEU A 297 4.78 18.80 -2.27
CA LEU A 297 3.32 18.65 -2.37
C LEU A 297 2.67 19.92 -2.90
N TYR A 298 2.93 21.07 -2.28
CA TYR A 298 2.39 22.36 -2.73
C TYR A 298 2.63 22.67 -4.21
N ARG A 299 3.79 22.26 -4.76
CA ARG A 299 4.15 22.48 -6.17
C ARG A 299 3.57 21.42 -7.10
N SER A 300 3.29 20.21 -6.61
CA SER A 300 2.63 19.13 -7.36
C SER A 300 1.11 19.29 -7.44
N LEU A 301 0.47 19.91 -6.45
CA LEU A 301 -0.97 20.23 -6.47
C LEU A 301 -1.33 21.11 -7.67
N THR A 302 -2.48 20.85 -8.30
CA THR A 302 -3.04 21.70 -9.35
C THR A 302 -3.33 23.12 -8.85
N ALA A 303 -3.39 24.08 -9.79
CA ALA A 303 -3.82 25.45 -9.46
C ALA A 303 -5.24 25.49 -8.87
N ALA A 304 -6.12 24.57 -9.30
CA ALA A 304 -7.46 24.41 -8.75
C ALA A 304 -7.42 24.04 -7.26
N SER A 305 -6.65 23.02 -6.87
CA SER A 305 -6.52 22.63 -5.46
C SER A 305 -5.83 23.68 -4.60
N ARG A 306 -4.79 24.36 -5.12
CA ARG A 306 -4.13 25.46 -4.40
C ARG A 306 -5.09 26.61 -4.06
N CYS A 307 -6.03 26.92 -4.95
CA CYS A 307 -6.93 28.08 -4.83
C CYS A 307 -8.32 27.76 -4.26
N LYS A 308 -8.93 26.61 -4.62
CA LYS A 308 -10.30 26.23 -4.24
C LYS A 308 -10.38 25.47 -2.91
N ALA A 309 -9.41 24.57 -2.67
CA ALA A 309 -9.21 23.92 -1.37
C ALA A 309 -8.16 24.65 -0.51
N GLY A 310 -7.77 25.87 -0.93
CA GLY A 310 -6.99 26.87 -0.20
C GLY A 310 -5.92 26.35 0.78
N VAL A 311 -4.66 26.21 0.31
CA VAL A 311 -3.53 26.00 1.23
C VAL A 311 -3.28 27.30 2.02
N VAL A 312 -3.86 27.40 3.21
CA VAL A 312 -3.84 28.63 4.02
C VAL A 312 -2.54 28.83 4.77
N ALA A 313 -1.80 27.76 5.06
CA ALA A 313 -0.54 27.82 5.78
C ALA A 313 0.36 26.61 5.47
N PHE A 314 1.66 26.80 5.69
CA PHE A 314 2.53 25.72 6.16
C PHE A 314 2.64 25.79 7.68
N CYS A 315 2.87 24.65 8.34
CA CYS A 315 3.30 24.65 9.73
C CYS A 315 4.52 23.75 9.99
N ASP A 316 5.25 24.06 11.05
CA ASP A 316 6.48 23.37 11.43
C ASP A 316 6.80 23.55 12.93
N VAL A 317 7.88 22.90 13.38
CA VAL A 317 8.50 23.09 14.70
C VAL A 317 9.84 23.85 14.61
N ASP A 318 10.49 23.84 13.45
CA ASP A 318 11.79 24.49 13.24
C ASP A 318 11.65 26.03 13.24
N GLU A 319 12.13 26.66 14.31
CA GLU A 319 12.14 28.12 14.46
C GLU A 319 12.71 28.86 13.24
N LYS A 320 13.71 28.30 12.54
CA LYS A 320 14.34 28.99 11.40
C LYS A 320 13.42 29.02 10.18
N LYS A 321 12.57 28.01 10.02
CA LYS A 321 11.50 28.01 9.01
C LYS A 321 10.39 28.98 9.40
N ILE A 322 9.98 28.97 10.66
CA ILE A 322 8.93 29.87 11.20
C ILE A 322 9.37 31.33 11.11
N LYS A 323 10.63 31.64 11.45
CA LYS A 323 11.23 32.99 11.35
C LYS A 323 11.41 33.49 9.91
N ARG A 324 11.25 32.63 8.87
CA ARG A 324 11.10 33.08 7.46
C ARG A 324 9.72 33.73 7.21
N GLY A 325 8.73 33.44 8.06
CA GLY A 325 7.37 34.01 8.04
C GLY A 325 6.46 33.50 6.92
N PHE A 326 7.00 33.24 5.73
CA PHE A 326 6.23 32.73 4.58
C PHE A 326 7.09 31.89 3.60
N TYR A 327 6.42 30.98 2.92
CA TYR A 327 6.88 30.35 1.69
C TYR A 327 6.38 31.15 0.48
N CYS A 328 7.19 31.19 -0.58
CA CYS A 328 6.84 31.73 -1.88
C CYS A 328 7.20 30.67 -2.92
N HIS A 329 6.29 30.34 -3.83
CA HIS A 329 6.62 29.48 -4.96
C HIS A 329 7.32 30.32 -6.02
N GLU A 330 8.65 30.27 -6.04
CA GLU A 330 9.46 31.18 -6.84
C GLU A 330 9.30 30.94 -8.36
N ASP A 331 8.98 29.71 -8.78
CA ASP A 331 8.85 29.32 -10.19
C ASP A 331 7.44 29.56 -10.79
N THR A 332 6.46 30.02 -10.00
CA THR A 332 5.09 30.22 -10.51
C THR A 332 4.97 31.44 -11.42
N GLN A 333 4.06 31.32 -12.41
CA GLN A 333 3.66 32.41 -13.30
C GLN A 333 2.57 33.31 -12.69
N GLU A 334 1.97 32.92 -11.57
CA GLU A 334 0.98 33.73 -10.84
C GLU A 334 1.56 35.09 -10.40
N ARG A 335 0.77 36.17 -10.55
CA ARG A 335 1.14 37.54 -10.18
C ARG A 335 -0.01 38.22 -9.42
N PRO A 336 0.21 38.77 -8.22
CA PRO A 336 1.43 38.67 -7.40
C PRO A 336 1.76 37.21 -7.04
N LYS A 337 3.03 36.90 -6.76
CA LYS A 337 3.41 35.52 -6.38
C LYS A 337 2.73 35.16 -5.04
N PRO A 338 2.14 33.96 -4.91
CA PRO A 338 1.50 33.50 -3.68
C PRO A 338 2.50 33.46 -2.52
N ARG A 339 2.08 34.01 -1.36
CA ARG A 339 2.86 34.04 -0.12
C ARG A 339 2.08 33.27 0.95
N VAL A 340 2.40 31.99 1.13
CA VAL A 340 1.76 31.12 2.12
C VAL A 340 2.48 31.27 3.45
N PRO A 341 1.83 31.65 4.56
CA PRO A 341 2.49 31.84 5.84
C PRO A 341 3.11 30.53 6.36
N ILE A 342 4.19 30.65 7.15
CA ILE A 342 4.80 29.52 7.88
C ILE A 342 4.56 29.75 9.37
N LEU A 343 3.69 28.93 9.95
CA LEU A 343 3.27 29.02 11.35
C LEU A 343 4.00 27.99 12.22
N HIS A 344 4.10 28.27 13.52
CA HIS A 344 4.35 27.21 14.49
C HIS A 344 3.13 26.27 14.54
N PHE A 345 3.33 24.94 14.65
CA PHE A 345 2.23 23.97 14.54
C PHE A 345 1.03 24.26 15.45
N ARG A 346 1.24 24.65 16.72
CA ARG A 346 0.18 25.03 17.68
C ARG A 346 -0.63 26.29 17.31
N ALA A 347 -0.18 27.06 16.31
CA ALA A 347 -0.87 28.26 15.82
C ALA A 347 -1.54 28.04 14.45
N ALA A 348 -1.33 26.88 13.83
CA ALA A 348 -2.00 26.48 12.60
C ALA A 348 -3.36 25.83 12.89
N ARG A 349 -4.16 25.59 11.85
CA ARG A 349 -5.51 25.03 11.97
C ARG A 349 -5.68 23.77 11.11
N PRO A 350 -6.45 22.78 11.57
CA PRO A 350 -6.89 21.67 10.73
C PRO A 350 -7.85 22.16 9.63
N PRO A 351 -8.07 21.35 8.58
CA PRO A 351 -7.44 20.06 8.34
C PRO A 351 -5.95 20.17 7.94
N PHE A 352 -5.16 19.14 8.25
CA PHE A 352 -3.73 19.05 7.94
C PHE A 352 -3.41 17.97 6.91
N VAL A 353 -2.61 18.30 5.90
CA VAL A 353 -1.86 17.28 5.14
C VAL A 353 -0.45 17.18 5.74
N ILE A 354 -0.13 16.02 6.31
CA ILE A 354 1.07 15.84 7.13
C ILE A 354 2.19 15.23 6.30
N CYS A 355 3.13 16.05 5.85
CA CYS A 355 4.30 15.60 5.09
C CYS A 355 5.51 15.26 6.00
N VAL A 356 5.27 14.69 7.18
CA VAL A 356 6.31 14.26 8.14
C VAL A 356 6.34 12.73 8.21
N LYS A 357 7.52 12.11 8.07
CA LYS A 357 7.67 10.65 8.14
C LYS A 357 7.57 10.18 9.61
N LEU A 358 6.57 9.35 9.89
CA LEU A 358 6.38 8.62 11.14
C LEU A 358 7.60 7.77 11.55
N ASP A 359 7.78 7.50 12.83
CA ASP A 359 8.90 6.75 13.46
C ASP A 359 10.29 7.39 13.30
N LEU A 360 10.48 8.41 12.45
CA LEU A 360 11.79 8.99 12.15
C LEU A 360 12.16 10.21 13.02
N THR A 361 11.34 10.54 14.02
CA THR A 361 11.58 11.67 14.95
C THR A 361 11.84 11.23 16.41
N GLY A 362 11.88 9.93 16.68
CA GLY A 362 12.02 9.41 18.05
C GLY A 362 10.77 9.61 18.92
N GLY A 363 9.62 9.93 18.33
CA GLY A 363 8.35 10.19 19.02
C GLY A 363 7.99 11.67 19.12
N GLU A 364 8.92 12.60 18.86
CA GLU A 364 8.68 14.04 19.01
C GLU A 364 7.54 14.55 18.12
N PHE A 365 7.46 14.11 16.86
CA PHE A 365 6.37 14.51 15.96
C PHE A 365 5.05 13.89 16.41
N GLU A 366 5.07 12.62 16.78
CA GLU A 366 3.91 11.86 17.21
C GLU A 366 3.31 12.42 18.52
N ASP A 367 4.14 12.89 19.46
CA ASP A 367 3.71 13.63 20.66
C ASP A 367 3.17 15.03 20.34
N ASN A 368 3.80 15.75 19.41
CA ASN A 368 3.28 17.05 18.97
C ASN A 368 1.91 16.91 18.29
N LEU A 369 1.68 15.86 17.49
CA LEU A 369 0.37 15.54 16.91
C LEU A 369 -0.65 15.16 17.98
N ARG A 370 -0.30 14.26 18.91
CA ARG A 370 -1.13 13.92 20.08
C ARG A 370 -1.53 15.16 20.90
N SER A 371 -0.62 16.12 21.07
CA SER A 371 -0.85 17.34 21.87
C SER A 371 -1.92 18.28 21.30
N LEU A 372 -2.34 18.09 20.04
CA LEU A 372 -3.43 18.84 19.42
C LEU A 372 -4.81 18.17 19.56
N SER A 373 -4.89 16.93 20.07
CA SER A 373 -6.13 16.15 20.23
C SER A 373 -6.98 16.01 18.96
N LEU A 374 -6.33 15.96 17.79
CA LEU A 374 -6.96 15.89 16.48
C LEU A 374 -7.39 14.46 16.13
N ARG A 375 -8.35 14.33 15.22
CA ARG A 375 -8.95 13.06 14.81
C ARG A 375 -8.78 12.81 13.31
N GLU A 376 -8.12 11.70 12.98
CA GLU A 376 -7.68 11.40 11.61
C GLU A 376 -8.82 11.14 10.62
N GLY A 377 -8.54 11.33 9.33
CA GLY A 377 -9.49 11.29 8.23
C GLY A 377 -10.32 12.56 8.12
N TRP A 378 -10.25 13.42 9.14
CA TRP A 378 -11.11 14.58 9.34
C TRP A 378 -10.28 15.83 9.62
N ASP A 379 -9.51 15.81 10.71
CA ASP A 379 -8.58 16.89 11.07
C ASP A 379 -7.21 16.72 10.41
N PHE A 380 -6.83 15.52 9.97
CA PHE A 380 -5.57 15.27 9.26
C PHE A 380 -5.55 13.98 8.44
N LEU A 381 -4.58 13.92 7.52
CA LEU A 381 -4.14 12.73 6.75
C LEU A 381 -2.62 12.79 6.58
N HIS A 382 -1.89 11.67 6.64
CA HIS A 382 -0.46 11.68 6.32
C HIS A 382 -0.18 11.58 4.82
N PHE A 383 0.82 12.35 4.39
CA PHE A 383 1.37 12.38 3.03
C PHE A 383 2.90 12.34 3.11
N SER A 384 3.42 11.32 3.81
CA SER A 384 4.86 11.13 4.09
C SER A 384 5.59 10.26 3.07
#